data_AF-A0A2E3XR37-F1
#
_entry.id   AF-A0A2E3XR37-F1
#
_cell.length_a   1.000
_cell.length_b   1.000
_cell.length_c   1.000
_cell.angle_alpha   90.00
_cell.angle_beta   90.00
_cell.angle_gamma   90.00
#
_symmetry.space_group_name_H-M   'P 1'
#
loop_
_entity.id
_entity.type
_entity.pdbx_description
1 polymer ?
#
loop_
_entity_poly.entity_id
_entity_poly.type
_entity_poly.pdbx_seq_one_letter_code
_entity_poly.pdbx_strand_id
1 'polypeptide(L)'
;MAKKSLKEQLMEAGFRSNKMENHRQSAKGREIKQSEKHQVTRNFCEHCSLIHPDVERYKHNMPTTEAEWICLVCADKLMIDDRFRVTQQSDMSKKKMFKRYFGQTKDFSKEPQGRGSRIPGQKRANGNVASRPNRNDSQRSHQGRKNKPNHQRAKNYSYDDDGEINGNR
;
A
#
# COMPACT_ATOMS: atom_id res chain seq x y z
N MET A 1 -1.81 -4.21 -57.39
CA MET A 1 -0.93 -4.25 -56.21
C MET A 1 -1.73 -4.79 -55.03
N ALA A 2 -1.44 -5.99 -54.55
CA ALA A 2 -2.15 -6.58 -53.42
C ALA A 2 -1.78 -5.83 -52.13
N LYS A 3 -2.78 -5.30 -51.42
CA LYS A 3 -2.57 -4.66 -50.11
C LYS A 3 -2.27 -5.77 -49.09
N LYS A 4 -1.00 -5.90 -48.69
CA LYS A 4 -0.62 -6.76 -47.55
C LYS A 4 -1.44 -6.35 -46.33
N SER A 5 -2.01 -7.32 -45.63
CA SER A 5 -2.82 -7.05 -44.43
C SER A 5 -1.97 -6.38 -43.36
N LEU A 6 -2.52 -5.44 -42.60
CA LEU A 6 -1.82 -4.73 -41.52
C LEU A 6 -1.12 -5.70 -40.56
N LYS A 7 -1.75 -6.86 -40.30
CA LYS A 7 -1.20 -7.93 -39.47
C LYS A 7 0.11 -8.50 -40.05
N GLU A 8 0.20 -8.66 -41.36
CA GLU A 8 1.38 -9.18 -42.03
C GLU A 8 2.53 -8.18 -41.99
N GLN A 9 2.23 -6.89 -42.18
CA GLN A 9 3.23 -5.82 -42.07
C GLN A 9 3.82 -5.74 -40.65
N LEU A 10 2.99 -5.92 -39.62
CA LEU A 10 3.45 -5.95 -38.24
C LEU A 10 4.32 -7.18 -37.93
N MET A 11 3.98 -8.36 -38.47
CA MET A 11 4.81 -9.54 -38.30
C MET A 11 6.14 -9.45 -39.06
N GLU A 12 6.12 -8.87 -40.28
CA GLU A 12 7.33 -8.60 -41.09
C GLU A 12 8.25 -7.58 -40.40
N ALA A 13 7.68 -6.60 -39.70
CA ALA A 13 8.41 -5.65 -38.85
C ALA A 13 8.89 -6.24 -37.50
N GLY A 14 8.69 -7.55 -37.27
CA GLY A 14 9.17 -8.24 -36.07
C GLY A 14 8.28 -8.11 -34.83
N PHE A 15 7.08 -7.53 -34.94
CA PHE A 15 6.13 -7.48 -33.83
C PHE A 15 5.47 -8.85 -33.61
N ARG A 16 5.94 -9.58 -32.60
CA ARG A 16 5.29 -10.80 -32.12
C ARG A 16 4.30 -10.44 -31.01
N SER A 17 3.03 -10.79 -31.19
CA SER A 17 2.01 -10.56 -30.17
C SER A 17 2.30 -11.43 -28.94
N ASN A 18 2.86 -10.83 -27.89
CA ASN A 18 3.06 -11.54 -26.63
C ASN A 18 1.75 -11.44 -25.83
N LYS A 19 0.96 -12.52 -25.79
CA LYS A 19 -0.23 -12.64 -24.92
C LYS A 19 0.19 -12.89 -23.47
N MET A 20 1.09 -12.06 -22.95
CA MET A 20 1.43 -12.07 -21.54
C MET A 20 0.73 -10.89 -20.88
N GLU A 21 -0.17 -11.18 -19.95
CA GLU A 21 -0.58 -10.19 -18.95
C GLU A 21 0.67 -9.57 -18.34
N ASN A 22 0.61 -8.27 -18.09
CA ASN A 22 1.70 -7.41 -17.65
C ASN A 22 2.13 -7.75 -16.20
N HIS A 23 2.69 -8.94 -15.97
CA HIS A 23 3.30 -9.33 -14.70
C HIS A 23 4.70 -8.70 -14.59
N ARG A 24 4.75 -7.42 -14.25
CA ARG A 24 6.01 -6.75 -13.91
C ARG A 24 6.49 -7.20 -12.54
N GLN A 25 7.70 -7.73 -12.47
CA GLN A 25 8.37 -8.00 -11.22
C GLN A 25 8.70 -6.66 -10.53
N SER A 26 8.27 -6.51 -9.27
CA SER A 26 8.60 -5.33 -8.49
C SER A 26 10.09 -5.33 -8.15
N ALA A 27 10.85 -4.40 -8.74
CA ALA A 27 12.24 -4.19 -8.38
C ALA A 27 12.29 -3.69 -6.92
N LYS A 28 12.65 -4.57 -5.99
CA LYS A 28 12.84 -4.21 -4.58
C LYS A 28 14.03 -3.26 -4.49
N GLY A 29 13.81 -2.03 -3.98
CA GLY A 29 14.89 -1.13 -3.54
C GLY A 29 15.14 0.12 -4.39
N ARG A 30 14.36 0.38 -5.46
CA ARG A 30 14.45 1.66 -6.19
C ARG A 30 13.39 2.64 -5.70
N GLU A 31 13.75 3.93 -5.57
CA GLU A 31 12.75 4.98 -5.39
C GLU A 31 11.78 4.98 -6.58
N ILE A 32 10.52 4.64 -6.30
CA ILE A 32 9.46 4.58 -7.30
C ILE A 32 9.21 6.00 -7.79
N LYS A 33 9.50 6.24 -9.08
CA LYS A 33 9.20 7.54 -9.70
C LYS A 33 7.70 7.80 -9.64
N GLN A 34 7.28 9.05 -9.53
CA GLN A 34 5.87 9.46 -9.57
C GLN A 34 5.11 8.83 -10.76
N SER A 35 5.76 8.72 -11.93
CA SER A 35 5.21 8.06 -13.11
C SER A 35 4.98 6.55 -12.96
N GLU A 36 5.79 5.85 -12.15
CA GLU A 36 5.64 4.41 -11.90
C GLU A 36 4.54 4.13 -10.86
N LYS A 37 4.31 5.02 -9.89
CA LYS A 37 3.25 4.87 -8.88
C LYS A 37 1.86 4.77 -9.51
N HIS A 38 1.62 5.54 -10.57
CA HIS A 38 0.37 5.53 -11.32
C HIS A 38 0.16 4.25 -12.15
N GLN A 39 1.22 3.48 -12.44
CA GLN A 39 1.08 2.17 -13.11
C GLN A 39 0.75 1.04 -12.15
N VAL A 40 1.00 1.22 -10.84
CA VAL A 40 0.75 0.19 -9.82
C VAL A 40 -0.72 0.18 -9.38
N THR A 41 -1.44 1.29 -9.54
CA THR A 41 -2.82 1.46 -9.07
C THR A 41 -3.79 1.49 -10.25
N ARG A 42 -4.95 0.83 -10.08
CA ARG A 42 -5.99 0.82 -11.11
C ARG A 42 -6.76 2.12 -11.04
N ASN A 43 -6.74 2.90 -12.13
CA ASN A 43 -7.36 4.22 -12.21
C ASN A 43 -8.53 4.28 -13.21
N PHE A 44 -8.93 3.15 -13.78
CA PHE A 44 -10.06 3.09 -14.71
C PHE A 44 -11.36 2.76 -13.96
N CYS A 45 -12.37 3.61 -14.11
CA CYS A 45 -13.71 3.39 -13.58
C CYS A 45 -14.57 2.62 -14.59
N GLU A 46 -15.09 1.47 -14.20
CA GLU A 46 -15.89 0.59 -15.04
C GLU A 46 -17.30 1.13 -15.32
N HIS A 47 -17.83 1.99 -14.44
CA HIS A 47 -19.15 2.58 -14.63
C HIS A 47 -19.18 3.71 -15.68
N CYS A 48 -18.36 4.75 -15.51
CA CYS A 48 -18.30 5.87 -16.45
C CYS A 48 -17.30 5.67 -17.60
N SER A 49 -16.50 4.60 -17.58
CA SER A 49 -15.45 4.31 -18.57
C SER A 49 -14.38 5.42 -18.68
N LEU A 50 -14.13 6.14 -17.59
CA LEU A 50 -13.14 7.22 -17.52
C LEU A 50 -12.02 6.88 -16.54
N ILE A 51 -10.88 7.55 -16.73
CA ILE A 51 -9.74 7.44 -15.82
C ILE A 51 -9.89 8.46 -14.70
N HIS A 52 -9.91 7.98 -13.46
CA HIS A 52 -9.95 8.81 -12.27
C HIS A 52 -8.92 8.34 -11.22
N PRO A 53 -8.28 9.27 -10.49
CA PRO A 53 -7.29 8.94 -9.46
C PRO A 53 -7.90 8.38 -8.16
N ASP A 54 -9.22 8.46 -8.00
CA ASP A 54 -9.99 8.10 -6.81
C ASP A 54 -10.77 6.78 -6.97
N VAL A 55 -10.40 5.95 -7.96
CA VAL A 55 -11.04 4.65 -8.19
C VAL A 55 -10.72 3.70 -7.03
N GLU A 56 -11.76 3.07 -6.49
CA GLU A 56 -11.67 2.02 -5.48
C GLU A 56 -12.46 0.79 -5.92
N ARG A 57 -12.11 -0.37 -5.37
CA ARG A 57 -12.85 -1.61 -5.58
C ARG A 57 -13.95 -1.76 -4.53
N TYR A 58 -15.17 -1.95 -4.99
CA TYR A 58 -16.33 -2.27 -4.18
C TYR A 58 -16.80 -3.68 -4.51
N LYS A 59 -17.00 -4.51 -3.48
CA LYS A 59 -17.59 -5.84 -3.62
C LYS A 59 -19.04 -5.78 -3.17
N HIS A 60 -19.93 -5.47 -4.10
CA HIS A 60 -21.38 -5.38 -3.89
C HIS A 60 -22.12 -6.34 -4.81
N ASN A 61 -23.38 -6.65 -4.48
CA ASN A 61 -24.26 -7.47 -5.31
C ASN A 61 -25.50 -6.68 -5.74
N MET A 62 -25.29 -5.45 -6.23
CA MET A 62 -26.38 -4.62 -6.70
C MET A 62 -26.81 -5.03 -8.11
N PRO A 63 -28.12 -5.12 -8.39
CA PRO A 63 -28.61 -5.54 -9.69
C PRO A 63 -28.43 -4.49 -10.79
N THR A 64 -28.17 -3.23 -10.42
CA THR A 64 -28.05 -2.10 -11.35
C THR A 64 -26.68 -2.00 -12.02
N THR A 65 -25.65 -2.62 -11.46
CA THR A 65 -24.28 -2.51 -11.95
C THR A 65 -23.42 -3.69 -11.50
N GLU A 66 -22.68 -4.28 -12.44
CA GLU A 66 -21.68 -5.31 -12.19
C GLU A 66 -20.26 -4.74 -12.03
N ALA A 67 -20.08 -3.44 -12.26
CA ALA A 67 -18.80 -2.77 -12.09
C ALA A 67 -18.30 -2.93 -10.64
N GLU A 68 -17.06 -3.36 -10.46
CA GLU A 68 -16.42 -3.45 -9.14
C GLU A 68 -15.45 -2.29 -8.91
N TRP A 69 -14.78 -1.81 -9.97
CA TRP A 69 -13.82 -0.70 -9.88
C TRP A 69 -14.50 0.60 -10.27
N ILE A 70 -14.84 1.42 -9.28
CA ILE A 70 -15.69 2.59 -9.46
C ILE A 70 -15.04 3.82 -8.80
N CYS A 71 -15.11 4.98 -9.47
CA CYS A 71 -14.68 6.25 -8.87
C CYS A 71 -15.67 6.74 -7.81
N LEU A 72 -15.22 7.64 -6.93
CA LEU A 72 -16.01 8.10 -5.78
C LEU A 72 -17.37 8.67 -6.21
N VAL A 73 -17.37 9.50 -7.26
CA VAL A 73 -18.58 10.14 -7.78
C VAL A 73 -19.59 9.11 -8.29
N CYS A 74 -19.13 8.09 -9.02
CA CYS A 74 -20.01 7.04 -9.54
C CYS A 74 -20.51 6.13 -8.40
N ALA A 75 -19.68 5.85 -7.40
CA ALA A 75 -20.11 5.10 -6.23
C ALA A 75 -21.23 5.82 -5.46
N ASP A 76 -21.16 7.16 -5.35
CA ASP A 76 -22.24 7.95 -4.72
C ASP A 76 -23.52 7.97 -5.58
N LYS A 77 -23.41 8.14 -6.90
CA LYS A 77 -24.57 8.10 -7.82
C LYS A 77 -25.30 6.75 -7.80
N LEU A 78 -24.53 5.67 -7.73
CA LEU A 78 -25.04 4.31 -7.66
C LEU A 78 -25.49 3.92 -6.23
N MET A 79 -25.35 4.84 -5.26
CA MET A 79 -25.72 4.62 -3.86
C MET A 79 -25.04 3.38 -3.25
N ILE A 80 -23.76 3.17 -3.61
CA ILE A 80 -22.96 2.05 -3.10
C ILE A 80 -22.42 2.42 -1.73
N ASP A 81 -22.84 1.69 -0.70
CA ASP A 81 -22.34 1.89 0.65
C ASP A 81 -20.83 1.64 0.72
N ASP A 82 -20.10 2.52 1.42
CA ASP A 82 -18.65 2.40 1.59
C ASP A 82 -18.25 1.18 2.44
N ARG A 83 -19.18 0.57 3.16
CA ARG A 83 -18.99 -0.73 3.83
C ARG A 83 -18.53 -1.84 2.87
N PHE A 84 -18.96 -1.77 1.61
CA PHE A 84 -18.57 -2.72 0.56
C PHE A 84 -17.21 -2.41 -0.08
N ARG A 85 -16.58 -1.30 0.30
CA ARG A 85 -15.25 -0.94 -0.19
C ARG A 85 -14.20 -1.92 0.35
N VAL A 86 -13.43 -2.49 -0.58
CA VAL A 86 -12.39 -3.49 -0.29
C VAL A 86 -11.00 -2.85 -0.31
N THR A 87 -10.77 -1.91 -1.22
CA THR A 87 -9.45 -1.27 -1.38
C THR A 87 -9.41 0.13 -0.79
N GLN A 88 -8.19 0.61 -0.57
CA GLN A 88 -7.88 1.97 -0.14
C GLN A 88 -6.64 2.44 -0.90
N GLN A 89 -6.72 2.38 -2.25
CA GLN A 89 -5.59 2.65 -3.13
C GLN A 89 -5.48 4.11 -3.55
N SER A 90 -6.57 4.87 -3.55
CA SER A 90 -6.53 6.28 -3.91
C SER A 90 -5.73 7.08 -2.88
N ASP A 91 -5.16 8.20 -3.31
CA ASP A 91 -4.39 9.06 -2.41
C ASP A 91 -5.26 9.66 -1.31
N MET A 92 -6.55 9.91 -1.58
CA MET A 92 -7.49 10.39 -0.56
C MET A 92 -7.74 9.33 0.52
N SER A 93 -7.89 8.06 0.13
CA SER A 93 -8.01 6.93 1.06
C SER A 93 -6.75 6.76 1.90
N LYS A 94 -5.58 6.75 1.27
CA LYS A 94 -4.30 6.62 1.97
C LYS A 94 -4.05 7.76 2.97
N LYS A 95 -4.45 8.98 2.63
CA LYS A 95 -4.34 10.16 3.49
C LYS A 95 -5.44 10.26 4.55
N LYS A 96 -6.38 9.31 4.62
CA LYS A 96 -7.55 9.34 5.52
C LYS A 96 -8.44 10.60 5.34
N MET A 97 -8.44 11.16 4.13
CA MET A 97 -9.30 12.28 3.74
C MET A 97 -10.42 11.86 2.81
N PHE A 98 -10.54 10.56 2.54
CA PHE A 98 -11.63 10.02 1.74
C PHE A 98 -12.95 10.28 2.47
N LYS A 99 -13.91 10.89 1.77
CA LYS A 99 -15.22 11.23 2.29
C LYS A 99 -16.26 11.01 1.21
N ARG A 100 -17.31 10.25 1.53
CA ARG A 100 -18.44 9.97 0.66
C ARG A 100 -19.56 10.98 0.90
N TYR A 101 -20.33 11.30 -0.15
CA TYR A 101 -21.60 12.00 0.02
C TYR A 101 -22.73 11.05 0.43
N PHE A 102 -22.67 9.80 -0.04
CA PHE A 102 -23.65 8.78 0.28
C PHE A 102 -23.13 7.79 1.33
N GLY A 103 -23.88 7.61 2.41
CA GLY A 103 -23.57 6.64 3.46
C GLY A 103 -22.41 7.03 4.37
N GLN A 104 -22.12 6.17 5.34
CA GLN A 104 -20.97 6.36 6.23
C GLN A 104 -19.69 5.95 5.50
N THR A 105 -18.64 6.78 5.62
CA THR A 105 -17.32 6.40 5.11
C THR A 105 -16.70 5.32 6.00
N LYS A 106 -16.20 4.25 5.39
CA LYS A 106 -15.56 3.14 6.09
C LYS A 106 -14.19 3.55 6.60
N ASP A 107 -13.99 3.38 7.91
CA ASP A 107 -12.71 3.61 8.57
C ASP A 107 -11.81 2.37 8.50
N PHE A 108 -10.85 2.39 7.59
CA PHE A 108 -9.83 1.34 7.49
C PHE A 108 -8.75 1.40 8.58
N SER A 109 -8.81 2.38 9.49
CA SER A 109 -7.87 2.50 10.61
C SER A 109 -8.01 1.37 11.63
N LYS A 110 -9.20 0.76 11.71
CA LYS A 110 -9.53 -0.32 12.65
C LYS A 110 -9.34 -1.72 12.04
N GLU A 111 -9.22 -1.82 10.72
CA GLU A 111 -8.93 -3.11 10.10
C GLU A 111 -7.48 -3.52 10.43
N PRO A 112 -7.24 -4.78 10.82
CA PRO A 112 -5.89 -5.26 11.03
C PRO A 112 -5.16 -5.26 9.68
N GLN A 113 -4.48 -4.16 9.37
CA GLN A 113 -3.54 -4.12 8.27
C GLN A 113 -2.56 -5.26 8.54
N GLY A 114 -2.50 -6.24 7.63
CA GLY A 114 -1.70 -7.46 7.78
C GLY A 114 -0.22 -7.19 7.99
N ARG A 115 0.16 -6.75 9.19
CA ARG A 115 1.40 -7.14 9.83
C ARG A 115 1.10 -8.55 10.27
N GLY A 116 1.65 -9.54 9.57
CA GLY A 116 1.46 -10.95 9.91
C GLY A 116 1.44 -11.11 11.42
N SER A 117 0.27 -11.45 11.96
CA SER A 117 0.07 -11.60 13.38
C SER A 117 1.07 -12.65 13.84
N ARG A 118 2.20 -12.21 14.41
CA ARG A 118 2.94 -13.07 15.32
C ARG A 118 1.97 -13.27 16.47
N ILE A 119 1.22 -14.37 16.41
CA ILE A 119 0.39 -14.85 17.50
C ILE A 119 1.28 -14.77 18.76
N PRO A 120 0.98 -13.90 19.73
CA PRO A 120 1.76 -13.85 20.96
C PRO A 120 1.46 -15.14 21.72
N GLY A 121 2.32 -16.16 21.57
CA GLY A 121 2.09 -17.45 22.21
C GLY A 121 2.72 -18.65 21.50
N GLN A 122 3.05 -18.58 20.20
CA GLN A 122 3.76 -19.69 19.55
C GLN A 122 5.27 -19.57 19.79
N LYS A 123 5.71 -19.93 20.99
CA LYS A 123 7.07 -20.47 21.17
C LYS A 123 7.14 -21.72 20.31
N ARG A 124 7.86 -21.65 19.19
CA ARG A 124 8.26 -22.85 18.45
C ARG A 124 9.00 -23.74 19.45
N ALA A 125 8.41 -24.88 19.79
CA ALA A 125 9.10 -25.93 20.53
C ALA A 125 10.14 -26.54 19.60
N ASN A 126 11.29 -25.86 19.45
CA ASN A 126 12.49 -26.51 18.97
C ASN A 126 13.01 -27.35 20.14
N GLY A 127 12.70 -28.65 20.07
CA GLY A 127 13.33 -29.66 20.89
C GLY A 127 14.84 -29.59 20.74
N ASN A 128 15.52 -29.38 21.85
CA ASN A 128 16.76 -30.06 22.24
C ASN A 128 17.00 -29.71 23.72
N VAL A 129 16.27 -30.40 24.60
CA VAL A 129 16.60 -30.43 26.02
C VAL A 129 17.70 -31.48 26.19
N ALA A 130 18.94 -31.06 26.07
CA ALA A 130 20.06 -31.81 26.63
C ALA A 130 20.06 -31.55 28.14
N SER A 131 19.61 -32.54 28.92
CA SER A 131 19.71 -32.55 30.37
C SER A 131 21.15 -32.33 30.80
N ARG A 132 21.46 -31.19 31.44
CA ARG A 132 22.69 -31.00 32.20
C ARG A 132 22.37 -31.13 33.69
N PRO A 133 23.09 -31.97 34.43
CA PRO A 133 22.82 -32.16 35.85
C PRO A 133 23.33 -30.97 36.68
N ASN A 134 22.55 -30.76 37.72
CA ASN A 134 22.66 -29.81 38.81
C ASN A 134 24.04 -29.83 39.51
N ARG A 135 24.65 -28.65 39.71
CA ARG A 135 25.65 -28.42 40.77
C ARG A 135 25.47 -27.01 41.35
N ASN A 136 25.22 -27.01 42.66
CA ASN A 136 25.24 -25.93 43.64
C ASN A 136 26.17 -24.75 43.29
N ASP A 137 25.74 -23.52 43.59
CA ASP A 137 26.28 -22.90 44.80
C ASP A 137 25.48 -21.68 45.28
N SER A 138 25.51 -21.54 46.59
CA SER A 138 24.89 -20.47 47.37
C SER A 138 25.68 -19.16 47.29
N GLN A 139 25.00 -18.05 47.58
CA GLN A 139 25.46 -16.74 48.11
C GLN A 139 24.84 -15.59 47.28
N ARG A 140 23.78 -14.92 47.74
CA ARG A 140 23.69 -13.94 48.85
C ARG A 140 24.45 -12.63 48.54
N SER A 141 23.69 -11.58 48.20
CA SER A 141 23.71 -10.22 48.81
C SER A 141 23.43 -9.06 47.83
N HIS A 142 22.34 -8.36 48.15
CA HIS A 142 22.15 -6.90 48.29
C HIS A 142 22.85 -5.84 47.39
N GLN A 143 22.02 -4.83 47.05
CA GLN A 143 22.30 -3.42 46.71
C GLN A 143 22.65 -3.13 45.23
N GLY A 144 22.09 -2.12 44.54
CA GLY A 144 21.26 -1.01 44.98
C GLY A 144 20.62 -0.25 43.81
N ARG A 145 19.58 0.52 44.16
CA ARG A 145 18.89 1.51 43.33
C ARG A 145 19.85 2.62 42.89
N LYS A 146 19.82 3.03 41.61
CA LYS A 146 20.09 4.43 41.21
C LYS A 146 19.14 4.86 40.09
N ASN A 147 18.37 5.89 40.40
CA ASN A 147 17.44 6.60 39.53
C ASN A 147 18.15 7.75 38.80
N LYS A 148 17.78 7.95 37.51
CA LYS A 148 17.71 9.21 36.73
C LYS A 148 19.04 9.90 36.31
N PRO A 149 19.09 10.76 35.26
CA PRO A 149 17.98 11.54 34.72
C PRO A 149 17.78 11.60 33.18
N ASN A 150 16.60 12.14 32.90
CA ASN A 150 15.98 12.61 31.67
C ASN A 150 16.80 13.75 31.03
N HIS A 151 17.19 13.63 29.76
CA HIS A 151 17.67 14.77 28.98
C HIS A 151 16.78 14.97 27.75
N GLN A 152 15.93 15.99 27.87
CA GLN A 152 15.27 16.67 26.78
C GLN A 152 16.33 17.12 25.76
N ARG A 153 16.09 16.88 24.48
CA ARG A 153 16.68 17.69 23.41
C ARG A 153 15.65 17.90 22.31
N ALA A 154 14.91 19.00 22.45
CA ALA A 154 14.23 19.65 21.35
C ALA A 154 15.27 20.00 20.28
N LYS A 155 14.96 19.69 19.01
CA LYS A 155 15.66 20.26 17.88
C LYS A 155 14.75 21.32 17.29
N ASN A 156 15.15 22.58 17.51
CA ASN A 156 14.64 23.75 16.82
C ASN A 156 14.96 23.62 15.33
N TYR A 157 13.97 23.84 14.47
CA TYR A 157 14.18 24.15 13.06
C TYR A 157 14.22 25.68 12.95
N SER A 158 15.34 26.25 12.53
CA SER A 158 15.40 27.60 11.97
C SER A 158 15.18 27.50 10.46
N TYR A 159 14.34 28.39 9.93
CA TYR A 159 14.26 28.68 8.50
C TYR A 159 15.09 29.94 8.27
N ASP A 160 16.09 29.84 7.42
CA ASP A 160 16.77 31.00 6.84
C ASP A 160 16.10 31.27 5.47
N ASP A 161 15.70 32.51 5.27
CA ASP A 161 14.85 33.04 4.19
C ASP A 161 15.76 33.78 3.19
N ASP A 162 16.51 33.01 2.41
CA ASP A 162 17.48 33.59 1.48
C ASP A 162 17.55 32.72 0.23
N GLY A 163 16.60 32.93 -0.68
CA GLY A 163 16.62 32.33 -2.00
C GLY A 163 17.69 32.99 -2.86
N GLU A 164 18.79 32.29 -3.15
CA GLU A 164 19.59 32.55 -4.36
C GLU A 164 20.24 31.26 -4.89
N ILE A 165 20.00 31.01 -6.18
CA ILE A 165 20.59 29.94 -6.99
C ILE A 165 21.94 30.45 -7.48
N ASN A 166 23.02 29.71 -7.27
CA ASN A 166 24.23 29.90 -8.07
C ASN A 166 24.82 28.56 -8.53
N GLY A 167 24.80 28.37 -9.85
CA GLY A 167 25.42 27.26 -10.56
C GLY A 167 26.90 27.51 -10.78
N ASN A 168 27.71 26.49 -10.51
CA ASN A 168 29.15 26.54 -10.76
C ASN A 168 29.46 26.24 -12.23
N ARG A 169 30.28 27.11 -12.82
CA ARG A 169 31.04 26.88 -14.05
C ARG A 169 32.48 26.53 -13.67
#